data_AF-A0A7X8V2W8-F1
#
_entry.id   AF-A0A7X8V2W8-F1
#
_cell.length_a   1.000
_cell.length_b   1.000
_cell.length_c   1.000
_cell.angle_alpha   90.00
_cell.angle_beta   90.00
_cell.angle_gamma   90.00
#
_symmetry.space_group_name_H-M   'P 1'
#
loop_
_entity.id
_entity.type
_entity.pdbx_description
1 polymer ?
#
loop_
_entity_poly.entity_id
_entity_poly.type
_entity_poly.pdbx_seq_one_letter_code
_entity_poly.pdbx_strand_id
1 'polypeptide(L)'
;FDIDHGTKINGMNIAIAALLDEYGFNRWKGHDMQPRGYDNEEQAIDRVVRSVLSWEACAKAAAELNTAELMKCLAARETGCAEDIMRDAVVKAHKYFNEMYK
;
A
#
# COMPACT_ATOMS: atom_id res chain seq x y z
N PHE A 1 -11.10 18.70 -14.67
CA PHE A 1 -11.32 17.44 -13.93
C PHE A 1 -10.08 17.19 -13.12
N ASP A 2 -10.23 17.04 -11.80
CA ASP A 2 -9.13 16.56 -10.97
C ASP A 2 -8.83 15.09 -11.35
N ILE A 3 -7.56 14.69 -11.32
CA ILE A 3 -7.17 13.34 -11.69
C ILE A 3 -6.77 12.60 -10.42
N ASP A 4 -7.78 12.06 -9.73
CA ASP A 4 -7.54 11.27 -8.53
C ASP A 4 -6.95 9.91 -8.88
N HIS A 5 -5.84 9.63 -8.21
CA HIS A 5 -5.18 8.35 -8.24
C HIS A 5 -5.45 7.66 -6.91
N GLY A 6 -6.35 6.68 -6.93
CA GLY A 6 -6.55 5.82 -5.77
C GLY A 6 -5.27 5.18 -5.30
N THR A 7 -5.25 4.83 -4.01
CA THR A 7 -4.14 4.14 -3.35
C THR A 7 -3.57 3.04 -4.24
N LYS A 8 -2.26 3.10 -4.46
CA LYS A 8 -1.52 2.11 -5.21
C LYS A 8 -0.65 1.28 -4.29
N ILE A 9 -0.39 0.05 -4.71
CA ILE A 9 0.62 -0.79 -4.06
C ILE A 9 2.00 -0.25 -4.43
N ASN A 10 2.71 0.27 -3.44
CA ASN A 10 4.08 0.73 -3.56
C ASN A 10 4.76 0.74 -2.18
N GLY A 11 6.09 0.90 -2.16
CA GLY A 11 6.86 0.88 -0.91
C GLY A 11 6.52 2.02 0.05
N MET A 12 6.11 3.18 -0.47
CA MET A 12 5.74 4.33 0.37
C MET A 12 4.48 4.04 1.18
N ASN A 13 3.44 3.49 0.56
CA ASN A 13 2.19 3.15 1.24
C ASN A 13 2.38 1.99 2.24
N ILE A 14 3.30 1.06 1.96
CA ILE A 14 3.71 0.03 2.93
C ILE A 14 4.39 0.67 4.14
N ALA A 15 5.35 1.58 3.90
CA ALA A 15 6.03 2.28 4.98
C ALA A 15 5.07 3.14 5.83
N ILE A 16 4.14 3.87 5.18
CA ILE A 16 3.09 4.62 5.88
C ILE A 16 2.23 3.68 6.72
N ALA A 17 1.80 2.54 6.16
CA ALA A 17 1.00 1.57 6.90
C ALA A 17 1.74 1.02 8.12
N ALA A 18 3.04 0.71 7.99
CA ALA A 18 3.89 0.28 9.10
C ALA A 18 3.97 1.36 10.20
N LEU A 19 4.17 2.62 9.83
CA LEU A 19 4.20 3.74 10.78
C LEU A 19 2.85 3.94 11.48
N LEU A 20 1.73 3.87 10.74
CA LEU A 20 0.41 4.00 11.35
C LEU A 20 0.15 2.88 12.38
N ASP A 21 0.59 1.66 12.09
CA ASP A 21 0.48 0.53 13.00
C ASP A 21 1.38 0.68 14.24
N GLU A 22 2.66 1.02 14.04
CA GLU A 22 3.65 1.23 15.11
C GLU A 22 3.17 2.25 16.15
N TYR A 23 2.55 3.34 15.70
CA TYR A 23 2.06 4.40 16.57
C TYR A 23 0.59 4.24 16.98
N GLY A 24 -0.05 3.10 16.65
CA GLY A 24 -1.41 2.78 17.08
C GLY A 24 -2.48 3.73 16.53
N PHE A 25 -2.30 4.26 15.31
CA PHE A 25 -3.25 5.16 14.69
C PHE A 25 -4.57 4.43 14.37
N ASN A 26 -5.62 4.77 15.10
CA ASN A 26 -6.94 4.11 15.02
C ASN A 26 -8.06 5.03 14.51
N ARG A 27 -7.78 5.87 13.50
CA ARG A 27 -8.81 6.69 12.84
C ARG A 27 -9.07 6.20 11.41
N TRP A 28 -10.13 6.75 10.82
CA TRP A 28 -10.51 6.47 9.45
C TRP A 28 -9.44 6.93 8.45
N LYS A 29 -9.16 6.07 7.47
CA LYS A 29 -8.24 6.32 6.36
C LYS A 29 -9.09 6.64 5.15
N GLY A 30 -9.09 7.91 4.73
CA GLY A 30 -9.87 8.37 3.59
C GLY A 30 -9.24 7.90 2.28
N HIS A 31 -10.08 7.44 1.36
CA HIS A 31 -9.69 7.21 -0.03
C HIS A 31 -10.20 8.37 -0.87
N ASP A 32 -9.29 9.24 -1.29
CA ASP A 32 -9.62 10.38 -2.15
C ASP A 32 -9.82 9.87 -3.59
N MET A 33 -11.09 9.67 -3.95
CA MET A 33 -11.49 8.92 -5.13
C MET A 33 -12.65 9.60 -5.85
N GLN A 34 -12.43 9.93 -7.12
CA GLN A 34 -13.49 10.39 -8.02
C GLN A 34 -13.70 9.41 -9.21
N PRO A 35 -14.96 9.18 -9.63
CA PRO A 35 -15.27 8.55 -10.91
C PRO A 35 -14.70 9.37 -12.07
N ARG A 36 -14.15 8.70 -13.09
CA ARG A 36 -13.72 9.40 -14.30
C ARG A 36 -14.93 9.70 -15.17
N GLY A 37 -14.85 10.76 -15.97
CA GLY A 37 -15.94 11.18 -16.86
C GLY A 37 -16.32 10.15 -17.94
N TYR A 38 -15.57 9.07 -18.07
CA TYR A 38 -15.82 7.96 -19.00
C TYR A 38 -16.10 6.62 -18.29
N ASP A 39 -16.18 6.59 -16.96
CA ASP A 39 -16.56 5.39 -16.22
C ASP A 39 -18.08 5.21 -16.27
N ASN A 40 -18.55 3.96 -16.39
CA ASN A 40 -19.91 3.60 -15.99
C ASN A 40 -19.98 3.36 -14.46
N GLU A 41 -21.18 3.09 -13.93
CA GLU A 41 -21.37 2.86 -12.48
C GLU A 41 -20.50 1.73 -11.93
N GLU A 42 -20.43 0.59 -12.62
CA GLU A 42 -19.63 -0.55 -12.21
C GLU A 42 -18.13 -0.23 -12.19
N GLN A 43 -17.62 0.46 -13.21
CA GLN A 43 -16.23 0.91 -13.29
C GLN A 43 -15.90 1.93 -12.19
N ALA A 44 -16.80 2.85 -11.90
CA ALA A 44 -16.63 3.83 -10.83
C ALA A 44 -16.54 3.15 -9.45
N ILE A 45 -17.41 2.17 -9.20
CA ILE A 45 -17.39 1.35 -7.97
C ILE A 45 -16.10 0.53 -7.89
N ASP A 46 -15.74 -0.19 -8.97
CA ASP A 46 -14.56 -1.05 -9.02
C ASP A 46 -13.27 -0.27 -8.70
N ARG A 47 -13.16 0.98 -9.15
CA ARG A 47 -12.03 1.85 -8.79
C ARG A 47 -11.90 2.08 -7.29
N VAL A 48 -13.01 2.35 -6.60
CA VAL A 48 -13.01 2.56 -5.14
C VAL A 48 -12.62 1.26 -4.44
N VAL A 49 -13.21 0.14 -4.84
CA VAL A 49 -12.88 -1.19 -4.31
C VAL A 49 -11.39 -1.49 -4.45
N ARG A 50 -10.82 -1.28 -5.64
CA ARG A 50 -9.37 -1.49 -5.87
C ARG A 50 -8.51 -0.57 -5.02
N SER A 51 -8.93 0.68 -4.77
CA SER A 51 -8.18 1.59 -3.91
C SER A 51 -8.16 1.09 -2.46
N VAL A 52 -9.30 0.67 -1.93
CA VAL A 52 -9.42 0.10 -0.57
C VAL A 52 -8.56 -1.15 -0.45
N LEU A 53 -8.71 -2.10 -1.37
CA LEU A 53 -7.95 -3.35 -1.34
C LEU A 53 -6.45 -3.14 -1.53
N SER A 54 -6.03 -2.12 -2.29
CA SER A 54 -4.61 -1.76 -2.40
C SER A 54 -4.05 -1.29 -1.06
N TRP A 55 -4.82 -0.53 -0.29
CA TRP A 55 -4.43 -0.15 1.07
C TRP A 55 -4.35 -1.36 2.00
N GLU A 56 -5.38 -2.21 2.02
CA GLU A 56 -5.41 -3.42 2.84
C GLU A 56 -4.22 -4.35 2.53
N ALA A 57 -3.87 -4.47 1.25
CA ALA A 57 -2.73 -5.25 0.80
C ALA A 57 -1.39 -4.68 1.30
N CYS A 58 -1.23 -3.36 1.24
CA CYS A 58 -0.07 -2.67 1.80
C CYS A 58 0.01 -2.84 3.32
N ALA A 59 -1.12 -2.70 4.03
CA ALA A 59 -1.17 -2.86 5.48
C ALA A 59 -0.80 -4.29 5.92
N LYS A 60 -1.32 -5.30 5.22
CA LYS A 60 -0.95 -6.70 5.48
C LYS A 60 0.54 -6.97 5.21
N ALA A 61 1.08 -6.44 4.10
CA ALA A 61 2.51 -6.57 3.81
C ALA A 61 3.38 -5.82 4.83
N ALA A 62 2.92 -4.66 5.31
CA ALA A 62 3.61 -3.87 6.33
C ALA A 62 3.70 -4.60 7.67
N ALA A 63 2.64 -5.30 8.08
CA ALA A 63 2.64 -6.11 9.31
C ALA A 63 3.67 -7.27 9.29
N GLU A 64 4.11 -7.69 8.10
CA GLU A 64 5.14 -8.72 7.92
C GLU A 64 6.54 -8.15 7.59
N LEU A 65 6.67 -6.83 7.53
CA LEU A 65 7.93 -6.17 7.18
C LEU A 65 8.91 -6.31 8.36
N ASN A 66 10.12 -6.80 8.09
CA ASN A 66 11.19 -6.82 9.08
C ASN A 66 11.82 -5.42 9.24
N THR A 67 11.12 -4.52 9.93
CA THR A 67 11.54 -3.12 10.10
C THR A 67 12.89 -3.00 10.80
N ALA A 68 13.22 -3.92 11.72
CA ALA A 68 14.51 -3.92 12.40
C ALA A 68 15.68 -4.16 11.42
N GLU A 69 15.53 -5.13 10.52
CA GLU A 69 16.53 -5.41 9.48
C GLU A 69 16.61 -4.29 8.45
N LEU A 70 15.46 -3.75 8.04
CA LEU A 70 15.42 -2.58 7.15
C LEU A 70 16.19 -1.39 7.75
N MET A 71 15.91 -1.04 9.01
CA MET A 71 16.59 0.07 9.69
C MET A 71 18.08 -0.20 9.89
N LYS A 72 18.48 -1.45 10.11
CA LYS A 72 19.90 -1.86 10.16
C LYS A 72 20.60 -1.62 8.82
N CYS A 73 20.01 -2.07 7.70
CA CYS A 73 20.59 -1.86 6.37
C CYS A 73 20.67 -0.37 6.01
N LEU A 74 19.63 0.42 6.34
CA LEU A 74 19.63 1.87 6.13
C LEU A 74 20.71 2.59 6.97
N ALA A 75 20.86 2.24 8.25
CA ALA A 75 21.89 2.82 9.10
C ALA A 75 23.31 2.52 8.61
N ALA A 76 23.52 1.34 8.02
CA ALA A 76 24.79 0.93 7.40
C ALA A 76 25.00 1.48 5.97
N ARG A 77 24.01 2.17 5.39
CA ARG A 77 23.98 2.62 3.99
C ARG A 77 24.06 1.48 2.97
N GLU A 78 23.62 0.29 3.35
CA GLU A 78 23.49 -0.87 2.45
C GLU A 78 22.19 -0.76 1.65
N THR A 79 22.14 0.18 0.70
CA THR A 79 20.90 0.54 -0.01
C THR A 79 20.31 -0.62 -0.79
N GLY A 80 21.14 -1.49 -1.38
CA GLY A 80 20.67 -2.70 -2.08
C GLY A 80 19.92 -3.67 -1.18
N CYS A 81 20.39 -3.90 0.06
CA CYS A 81 19.66 -4.70 1.05
C CYS A 81 18.29 -4.08 1.37
N ALA A 82 18.26 -2.78 1.65
CA ALA A 82 17.02 -2.07 1.98
C ALA A 82 16.02 -2.10 0.82
N GLU A 83 16.51 -1.95 -0.42
CA GLU A 83 15.72 -2.05 -1.65
C GLU A 83 15.14 -3.45 -1.86
N ASP A 84 15.94 -4.51 -1.66
CA ASP A 84 15.46 -5.90 -1.77
C ASP A 84 14.35 -6.20 -0.75
N ILE A 85 14.53 -5.79 0.51
CA ILE A 85 13.49 -5.94 1.56
C ILE A 85 12.19 -5.25 1.14
N MET A 86 12.26 -4.00 0.68
CA MET A 86 11.08 -3.25 0.28
C MET A 86 10.44 -3.81 -1.00
N ARG A 87 11.26 -4.24 -1.98
CA ARG A 87 10.79 -4.88 -3.20
C ARG A 87 9.99 -6.15 -2.88
N ASP A 88 10.52 -7.00 -2.00
CA ASP A 88 9.86 -8.23 -1.61
C ASP A 88 8.54 -7.96 -0.87
N ALA A 89 8.48 -6.92 -0.03
CA ALA A 89 7.24 -6.46 0.60
C ALA A 89 6.21 -5.98 -0.43
N VAL A 90 6.63 -5.23 -1.46
CA VAL A 90 5.75 -4.81 -2.58
C VAL A 90 5.21 -6.02 -3.34
N VAL A 91 6.05 -7.03 -3.62
CA VAL A 91 5.61 -8.27 -4.27
C VAL A 91 4.57 -9.01 -3.41
N LYS A 92 4.77 -9.09 -2.10
CA LYS A 92 3.78 -9.68 -1.18
C LYS A 92 2.45 -8.92 -1.20
N ALA A 93 2.49 -7.59 -1.15
CA ALA A 93 1.28 -6.77 -1.24
C ALA A 93 0.50 -7.07 -2.54
N HIS A 94 1.16 -7.17 -3.69
CA HIS A 94 0.49 -7.56 -4.94
C HIS A 94 -0.16 -8.95 -4.86
N LYS A 95 0.46 -9.92 -4.20
CA LYS A 95 -0.15 -11.25 -3.98
C LYS A 95 -1.39 -11.15 -3.10
N TYR A 96 -1.33 -10.42 -1.99
CA TYR A 96 -2.47 -10.22 -1.10
C TYR A 96 -3.63 -9.50 -1.79
N PHE A 97 -3.34 -8.49 -2.60
CA PHE A 97 -4.36 -7.85 -3.42
C PHE A 97 -5.07 -8.86 -4.33
N ASN A 98 -4.31 -9.70 -5.04
CA ASN A 98 -4.87 -10.71 -5.93
C ASN A 98 -5.67 -11.80 -5.18
N GLU A 99 -5.37 -12.06 -3.91
CA GLU A 99 -6.16 -12.97 -3.07
C GLU A 99 -7.49 -12.33 -2.66
N MET A 100 -7.47 -11.05 -2.25
CA MET A 100 -8.65 -10.34 -1.76
C MET A 100 -9.60 -9.87 -2.86
N TYR A 101 -9.09 -9.64 -4.07
CA TYR A 101 -9.88 -9.14 -5.20
C TYR A 101 -10.64 -10.26 -5.96
N LYS A 102 -10.33 -11.53 -5.68
CA LYS A 102 -11.04 -12.68 -6.27
C LYS A 102 -12.42 -12.88 -5.68
#